data_AF-A0A950GJL5-F1
#
_entry.id   AF-A0A950GJL5-F1
#
_cell.length_a   1.000
_cell.length_b   1.000
_cell.length_c   1.000
_cell.angle_alpha   90.00
_cell.angle_beta   90.00
_cell.angle_gamma   90.00
#
_symmetry.space_group_name_H-M   'P 1'
#
loop_
_entity.id
_entity.type
_entity.pdbx_description
1 polymer ?
#
loop_
_entity_poly.entity_id
_entity_poly.type
_entity_poly.pdbx_seq_one_letter_code
_entity_poly.pdbx_strand_id
1 'polypeptide(L)'
;MLNQGVFDLWLLLVIAISLGLSAFFATGETSLTAVSRARMTALERQGNQAARLVNRLLASRERLIGAMLIGNNVVNIGASALTTTIFVALFGDAGVLY
;
A
#
# COMPACT_ATOMS: atom_id res chain seq x y z
N MET A 1 9.29 -32.51 -5.70
CA MET A 1 10.13 -31.35 -6.08
C MET A 1 9.34 -30.27 -6.81
N LEU A 2 8.47 -30.60 -7.80
CA LEU A 2 7.66 -29.60 -8.52
C LEU A 2 6.70 -28.78 -7.64
N ASN A 3 6.16 -29.36 -6.55
CA ASN A 3 5.22 -28.65 -5.67
C ASN A 3 5.91 -27.54 -4.84
N GLN A 4 7.12 -27.79 -4.32
CA GLN A 4 7.87 -26.83 -3.50
C GLN A 4 8.21 -25.55 -4.27
N GLY A 5 8.71 -25.68 -5.50
CA GLY A 5 9.05 -24.51 -6.32
C GLY A 5 7.84 -23.65 -6.73
N VAL A 6 6.65 -24.26 -6.84
CA VAL A 6 5.42 -23.52 -7.12
C VAL A 6 4.98 -22.71 -5.89
N PHE A 7 5.15 -23.23 -4.67
CA PHE A 7 4.81 -22.49 -3.45
C PHE A 7 5.73 -21.31 -3.20
N ASP A 8 7.04 -21.47 -3.40
CA ASP A 8 8.01 -20.38 -3.29
C ASP A 8 7.62 -19.24 -4.25
N LEU A 9 7.15 -19.57 -5.45
CA LEU A 9 6.66 -18.60 -6.42
C LEU A 9 5.39 -17.86 -5.92
N TRP A 10 4.43 -18.57 -5.31
CA TRP A 10 3.24 -17.94 -4.73
C TRP A 10 3.57 -17.01 -3.57
N LEU A 11 4.48 -17.42 -2.68
CA LEU A 11 4.99 -16.59 -1.57
C LEU A 11 5.68 -15.33 -2.07
N LEU A 12 6.60 -15.48 -3.04
CA LEU A 12 7.28 -14.34 -3.66
C LEU A 12 6.30 -13.40 -4.34
N LEU A 13 5.26 -13.93 -4.99
CA LEU A 13 4.23 -13.13 -5.64
C LEU A 13 3.40 -12.33 -4.61
N VAL A 14 2.97 -12.96 -3.51
CA VAL A 14 2.27 -12.27 -2.41
C VAL A 14 3.15 -11.17 -1.82
N ILE A 15 4.42 -11.45 -1.53
CA ILE A 15 5.37 -10.47 -0.99
C ILE A 15 5.58 -9.31 -1.97
N ALA A 16 5.80 -9.61 -3.26
CA ALA A 16 6.04 -8.59 -4.29
C ALA A 16 4.84 -7.65 -4.45
N ILE A 17 3.62 -8.20 -4.50
CA ILE A 17 2.38 -7.39 -4.58
C ILE A 17 2.22 -6.55 -3.32
N SER A 18 2.43 -7.13 -2.15
CA SER A 18 2.29 -6.44 -0.86
C SER A 18 3.26 -5.28 -0.75
N LEU A 19 4.53 -5.50 -1.09
CA LEU A 19 5.57 -4.48 -1.10
C LEU A 19 5.25 -3.36 -2.11
N GLY A 20 4.77 -3.71 -3.31
CA GLY A 20 4.37 -2.75 -4.32
C GLY A 20 3.21 -1.85 -3.85
N LEU A 21 2.20 -2.44 -3.21
CA LEU A 21 1.07 -1.71 -2.65
C LEU A 21 1.51 -0.82 -1.46
N SER A 22 2.30 -1.33 -0.53
CA SER A 22 2.85 -0.54 0.59
C SER A 22 3.71 0.62 0.09
N ALA A 23 4.54 0.41 -0.93
CA ALA A 23 5.36 1.44 -1.54
C ALA A 23 4.51 2.53 -2.23
N PHE A 24 3.41 2.14 -2.88
CA PHE A 24 2.45 3.08 -3.47
C PHE A 24 1.86 4.01 -2.40
N PHE A 25 1.37 3.46 -1.29
CA PHE A 25 0.81 4.26 -0.19
C PHE A 25 1.86 5.18 0.45
N ALA A 26 3.08 4.69 0.71
CA ALA A 26 4.17 5.48 1.29
C ALA A 26 4.66 6.60 0.37
N THR A 27 4.69 6.35 -0.95
CA THR A 27 5.05 7.38 -1.94
C THR A 27 3.97 8.47 -2.03
N GLY A 28 2.70 8.09 -1.95
CA GLY A 28 1.57 9.02 -1.91
C GLY A 28 1.64 9.97 -0.70
N GLU A 29 1.98 9.45 0.47
CA GLU A 29 2.18 10.25 1.68
C GLU A 29 3.34 11.24 1.53
N THR A 30 4.47 10.75 1.01
CA THR A 30 5.66 11.57 0.75
C THR A 30 5.37 12.68 -0.28
N SER A 31 4.65 12.35 -1.36
CA SER A 31 4.25 13.34 -2.37
C SER A 31 3.33 14.41 -1.77
N LEU A 32 2.32 14.00 -0.99
CA LEU A 32 1.37 14.91 -0.36
C LEU A 32 2.04 15.82 0.68
N THR A 33 3.08 15.32 1.36
CA THR A 33 3.84 16.10 2.35
C THR A 33 4.87 17.04 1.72
N ALA A 34 5.44 16.67 0.56
CA ALA A 34 6.38 17.50 -0.18
C ALA A 34 5.73 18.68 -0.93
N VAL A 35 4.42 18.63 -1.19
CA VAL A 35 3.72 19.69 -1.93
C VAL A 35 3.62 20.99 -1.12
N SER A 36 4.08 22.09 -1.72
CA SER A 36 3.90 23.46 -1.19
C SER A 36 2.51 24.01 -1.48
N ARG A 37 1.73 24.22 -0.41
CA ARG A 37 0.37 24.80 -0.49
C ARG A 37 0.38 26.22 -1.08
N ALA A 38 1.38 27.03 -0.75
CA ALA A 38 1.53 28.39 -1.26
C ALA A 38 1.72 28.40 -2.79
N ARG A 39 2.61 27.53 -3.30
CA ARG A 39 2.86 27.38 -4.74
C ARG A 39 1.61 26.91 -5.49
N MET A 40 0.89 25.90 -4.95
CA MET A 40 -0.33 25.40 -5.57
C MET A 40 -1.45 26.43 -5.58
N THR A 41 -1.59 27.22 -4.51
CA THR A 41 -2.55 28.33 -4.47
C THR A 41 -2.24 29.42 -5.50
N ALA A 42 -0.95 29.74 -5.71
CA ALA A 42 -0.54 30.70 -6.73
C ALA A 42 -0.86 30.20 -8.15
N LEU A 43 -0.57 28.92 -8.43
CA LEU A 43 -0.87 28.29 -9.73
C LEU A 43 -2.39 28.20 -9.99
N GLU A 44 -3.19 27.89 -8.96
CA GLU A 44 -4.65 27.90 -9.09
C GLU A 44 -5.19 29.28 -9.45
N ARG A 45 -4.67 30.35 -8.82
CA ARG A 45 -5.05 31.73 -9.13
C ARG A 45 -4.68 32.14 -10.57
N GLN A 46 -3.67 31.51 -11.16
CA GLN A 46 -3.29 31.69 -12.57
C GLN A 46 -4.16 30.86 -13.53
N GLY A 47 -5.20 30.19 -13.04
CA GLY A 47 -6.14 29.41 -13.86
C GLY A 47 -5.74 27.94 -14.07
N ASN A 48 -4.70 27.44 -13.39
CA ASN A 48 -4.27 26.05 -13.54
C ASN A 48 -5.28 25.07 -12.89
N GLN A 49 -5.98 24.30 -13.72
CA GLN A 49 -6.99 23.36 -13.26
C GLN A 49 -6.42 22.19 -12.44
N ALA A 50 -5.19 21.75 -12.74
CA ALA A 50 -4.53 20.69 -11.96
C ALA A 50 -4.17 21.19 -10.56
N ALA A 51 -3.71 22.44 -10.42
CA ALA A 51 -3.44 23.05 -9.12
C ALA A 51 -4.70 23.16 -8.25
N ARG A 52 -5.85 23.47 -8.86
CA ARG A 52 -7.16 23.43 -8.17
C ARG A 52 -7.49 22.05 -7.61
N LEU A 53 -7.24 21.00 -8.39
CA LEU A 53 -7.47 19.62 -7.93
C LEU A 53 -6.54 19.23 -6.78
N VAL A 54 -5.26 19.59 -6.89
CA VAL A 54 -4.27 19.38 -5.82
C VAL A 54 -4.66 20.13 -4.55
N ASN A 55 -5.13 21.38 -4.64
CA ASN A 55 -5.59 22.14 -3.48
C ASN A 55 -6.83 21.52 -2.81
N ARG A 56 -7.75 20.92 -3.58
CA ARG A 56 -8.87 20.15 -3.03
C ARG A 56 -8.39 18.91 -2.26
N LEU A 57 -7.41 18.20 -2.78
CA LEU A 57 -6.80 17.07 -2.08
C LEU A 57 -6.10 17.53 -0.79
N LEU A 58 -5.29 18.58 -0.86
CA LEU A 58 -4.60 19.18 0.30
C LEU A 58 -5.58 19.67 1.39
N ALA A 59 -6.77 20.14 1.02
CA ALA A 59 -7.80 20.53 1.98
C ALA A 59 -8.30 19.35 2.83
N SER A 60 -8.19 18.12 2.32
CA SER A 60 -8.54 16.88 3.02
C SER A 60 -7.29 16.06 3.38
N ARG A 61 -6.13 16.70 3.56
CA ARG A 61 -4.84 16.04 3.76
C ARG A 61 -4.84 15.02 4.90
N GLU A 62 -5.42 15.35 6.06
CA GLU A 62 -5.50 14.42 7.20
C GLU A 62 -6.28 13.15 6.85
N ARG A 63 -7.39 13.30 6.12
CA ARG A 63 -8.19 12.15 5.66
C ARG A 63 -7.44 11.31 4.63
N LEU A 64 -6.67 11.95 3.74
CA LEU A 64 -5.84 11.24 2.77
C LEU A 64 -4.70 10.46 3.45
N ILE A 65 -4.00 11.07 4.40
CA ILE A 65 -2.95 10.40 5.19
C ILE A 65 -3.56 9.23 5.96
N GLY A 66 -4.69 9.44 6.63
CA GLY A 66 -5.40 8.37 7.32
C GLY A 66 -5.80 7.22 6.39
N ALA A 67 -6.31 7.53 5.19
CA ALA A 67 -6.64 6.52 4.19
C ALA A 67 -5.41 5.74 3.69
N MET A 68 -4.27 6.41 3.48
CA MET A 68 -3.03 5.76 3.06
C MET A 68 -2.46 4.85 4.15
N LEU A 69 -2.50 5.29 5.42
CA LEU A 69 -2.07 4.48 6.57
C LEU A 69 -2.97 3.26 6.78
N ILE A 70 -4.30 3.43 6.69
CA ILE A 70 -5.25 2.32 6.77
C ILE A 70 -5.02 1.35 5.60
N GLY A 71 -4.88 1.87 4.37
CA GLY A 71 -4.63 1.07 3.18
C GLY A 71 -3.38 0.21 3.31
N ASN A 72 -2.26 0.79 3.77
CA ASN A 72 -1.03 0.05 4.01
C ASN A 72 -1.21 -1.06 5.06
N ASN A 73 -1.92 -0.78 6.16
CA ASN A 73 -2.20 -1.79 7.19
C ASN A 73 -3.08 -2.93 6.66
N VAL A 74 -4.11 -2.61 5.87
CA VAL A 74 -4.97 -3.63 5.23
C VAL A 74 -4.16 -4.52 4.31
N VAL A 75 -3.25 -3.95 3.50
CA VAL A 75 -2.34 -4.72 2.64
C VAL A 75 -1.49 -5.67 3.47
N ASN A 76 -0.87 -5.18 4.55
CA ASN A 76 -0.02 -6.01 5.41
C ASN A 76 -0.80 -7.14 6.08
N ILE A 77 -1.97 -6.86 6.65
CA ILE A 77 -2.81 -7.89 7.28
C ILE A 77 -3.27 -8.92 6.25
N GLY A 78 -3.67 -8.47 5.06
CA GLY A 78 -4.04 -9.36 3.96
C GLY A 78 -2.88 -10.24 3.51
N ALA A 79 -1.68 -9.67 3.37
CA ALA A 79 -0.46 -10.39 3.05
C ALA A 79 -0.14 -11.46 4.10
N SER A 80 -0.23 -11.12 5.39
CA SER A 80 -0.05 -12.07 6.49
C SER A 80 -1.10 -13.19 6.44
N ALA A 81 -2.38 -12.87 6.27
CA ALA A 81 -3.45 -13.88 6.19
C ALA A 81 -3.28 -14.83 4.99
N LEU A 82 -2.92 -14.30 3.82
CA LEU A 82 -2.61 -15.10 2.63
C LEU A 82 -1.38 -15.98 2.86
N THR A 83 -0.32 -15.42 3.45
CA THR A 83 0.91 -16.15 3.80
C THR A 83 0.60 -17.29 4.77
N THR A 84 -0.19 -17.03 5.81
CA THR A 84 -0.65 -18.06 6.76
C THR A 84 -1.45 -19.14 6.05
N THR A 85 -2.36 -18.77 5.16
CA THR A 85 -3.16 -19.74 4.39
C THR A 85 -2.26 -20.64 3.52
N ILE A 86 -1.27 -20.06 2.85
CA ILE A 86 -0.27 -20.81 2.06
C ILE A 86 0.56 -21.73 2.97
N PHE A 87 0.98 -21.25 4.15
CA PHE A 87 1.73 -22.03 5.13
C PHE A 87 0.92 -23.21 5.70
N VAL A 88 -0.34 -22.99 6.07
CA VAL A 88 -1.23 -24.05 6.55
C VAL A 88 -1.46 -25.10 5.48
N ALA A 89 -1.63 -24.69 4.21
CA ALA A 89 -1.74 -25.62 3.09
C ALA A 89 -0.44 -26.43 2.84
N LEU A 90 0.72 -25.86 3.17
CA LEU A 90 2.04 -26.50 3.06
C LEU A 90 2.32 -27.51 4.17
N PHE A 91 1.98 -27.17 5.42
CA PHE A 91 2.38 -27.95 6.60
C PHE A 91 1.25 -28.83 7.18
N GLY A 92 -0.02 -28.59 6.83
CA GLY A 92 -1.17 -29.35 7.36
C GLY A 92 -1.14 -29.51 8.90
N ASP A 93 -1.57 -30.68 9.39
CA ASP A 93 -1.49 -31.07 10.82
C ASP A 93 -0.04 -31.24 11.36
N ALA A 94 0.98 -31.28 10.50
CA ALA A 94 2.38 -31.38 10.91
C ALA A 94 2.95 -30.05 11.46
N GLY A 95 2.15 -28.98 11.45
CA GLY A 95 2.46 -27.68 12.05
C GLY A 95 1.99 -27.52 13.51
N VAL A 96 1.23 -28.46 14.06
CA VAL A 96 0.92 -28.50 15.50
C VAL A 96 2.08 -29.19 16.20
N LEU A 97 3.05 -28.41 16.66
CA LEU A 97 3.98 -28.87 17.70
C LEU A 97 3.15 -29.11 18.97
N TYR A 98 2.99 -30.38 19.37
CA TYR A 98 2.76 -30.71 20.78
C TYR A 98 4.02 -30.36 21.57
#